data_AF-A0A140GS39-F1
#
_entry.id   AF-A0A140GS39-F1
#
_cell.length_a   1.000
_cell.length_b   1.000
_cell.length_c   1.000
_cell.angle_alpha   90.00
_cell.angle_beta   90.00
_cell.angle_gamma   90.00
#
_symmetry.space_group_name_H-M   'P 1'
#
loop_
_entity.id
_entity.type
_entity.pdbx_description
1 polymer ?
#
loop_
_entity_poly.entity_id
_entity_poly.type
_entity_poly.pdbx_seq_one_letter_code
_entity_poly.pdbx_strand_id
1 'polypeptide(L)'
;MKIKSDTKGKIKKIIKGNVFDKKTFISELFQNSIRANSKEIHINLYDNLFSFEDNGVGLKKADDLLTFDTSSWETTNEGFGIGFWSVLSIPNIETISISSLKKRIYIDIDKMLCDLSVDYKEVESPINGFKVVLKSDYFKNDFEDIVKTIKNIGRFMVADVFFNGELIEKKEIFEEYAPKRYDFSKEYSNKLFSARFFIDKDLYKSYMFYENRFVCRAFPDYGMSFIVKFKDSSITLKEPDRKSVVEDEKYDIFIEKLYGLKKQFLRDYIKNCSENNIDFSDNCKLISEYLEVKDYKRFLTISEKEAKITGLDALKSDNSDKPLTKERILSVLNCPGEDGIWSCTKSELISDEDYFDDSISNVTKCTLDKIDSNTKKVIINGDLYEKKTLNSNSYENEVTEKASSGVITIEKYLGSKKVFWVSANEVDKFNTEIALAEYYGIEVIKSKNVLYDKFFESKGLPEISEIRDILKFEHKFDNLGSKNNKESNFLLLLDAVRIKYNLKENVFNLADISCVVNYKQDGEYKKIKTLKNTTKKIEVYGCKFRDEIILDRKAISLKDFNLNISPQNYKLGVHEYRCIMNVVDTLAHELAHYIYNTSDNTNNHFKIENRLRKEIIDMYLNLK
;
A
#
# COMPACT_ATOMS: atom_id res chain seq x y z
N MET A 1 8.97 -30.67 -57.86
CA MET A 1 9.54 -29.30 -57.92
C MET A 1 10.73 -29.19 -56.96
N LYS A 2 11.50 -28.10 -57.00
CA LYS A 2 12.52 -27.77 -55.98
C LYS A 2 12.23 -26.37 -55.43
N ILE A 3 12.42 -26.17 -54.13
CA ILE A 3 12.43 -24.83 -53.51
C ILE A 3 13.64 -24.06 -54.04
N LYS A 4 13.51 -22.73 -54.17
CA LYS A 4 14.58 -21.81 -54.60
C LYS A 4 14.58 -20.59 -53.68
N SER A 5 15.76 -20.00 -53.46
CA SER A 5 15.91 -18.71 -52.77
C SER A 5 16.16 -17.59 -53.79
N ASP A 6 15.66 -16.39 -53.52
CA ASP A 6 15.93 -15.18 -54.29
C ASP A 6 16.87 -14.26 -53.50
N THR A 7 18.18 -14.49 -53.65
CA THR A 7 19.24 -13.68 -53.03
C THR A 7 19.15 -12.21 -53.43
N LYS A 8 18.78 -11.93 -54.68
CA LYS A 8 18.68 -10.57 -55.23
C LYS A 8 17.49 -9.81 -54.63
N GLY A 9 16.36 -10.48 -54.46
CA GLY A 9 15.22 -9.97 -53.71
C GLY A 9 15.50 -9.80 -52.21
N LYS A 10 16.29 -10.69 -51.59
CA LYS A 10 16.73 -10.58 -50.19
C LYS A 10 17.62 -9.35 -49.98
N ILE A 11 18.65 -9.16 -50.81
CA ILE A 11 19.50 -7.95 -50.82
C ILE A 11 18.66 -6.68 -50.99
N LYS A 12 17.74 -6.65 -51.96
CA LYS A 12 16.85 -5.49 -52.19
C LYS A 12 15.90 -5.20 -51.02
N LYS A 13 15.57 -6.17 -50.17
CA LYS A 13 14.82 -5.95 -48.91
C LYS A 13 15.71 -5.36 -47.82
N ILE A 14 16.97 -5.80 -47.72
CA ILE A 14 17.94 -5.26 -46.76
C ILE A 14 18.22 -3.78 -47.06
N ILE A 15 18.52 -3.44 -48.32
CA ILE A 15 18.83 -2.05 -48.74
C ILE A 15 17.67 -1.08 -48.50
N LYS A 16 16.42 -1.59 -48.49
CA LYS A 16 15.23 -0.79 -48.15
C LYS A 16 14.99 -0.62 -46.64
N GLY A 17 15.83 -1.19 -45.78
CA GLY A 17 15.64 -1.20 -44.32
C GLY A 17 14.55 -2.17 -43.84
N ASN A 18 14.01 -3.05 -44.69
CA ASN A 18 12.91 -3.96 -44.34
C ASN A 18 13.37 -5.18 -43.51
N VAL A 19 14.67 -5.32 -43.25
CA VAL A 19 15.29 -6.49 -42.60
C VAL A 19 16.15 -6.07 -41.40
N PHE A 20 16.81 -4.91 -41.49
CA PHE A 20 17.62 -4.35 -40.43
C PHE A 20 17.34 -2.84 -40.31
N ASP A 21 17.35 -2.35 -39.08
CA ASP A 21 17.49 -0.94 -38.75
C ASP A 21 18.83 -0.40 -39.29
N LYS A 22 18.80 0.82 -39.85
CA LYS A 22 19.92 1.56 -40.44
C LYS A 22 21.17 1.69 -39.54
N LYS A 23 21.08 1.39 -38.23
CA LYS A 23 22.20 1.38 -37.27
C LYS A 23 22.64 -0.01 -36.80
N THR A 24 21.90 -1.09 -37.12
CA THR A 24 22.22 -2.44 -36.63
C THR A 24 23.62 -2.90 -37.04
N PHE A 25 24.16 -2.42 -38.16
CA PHE A 25 25.53 -2.71 -38.59
C PHE A 25 26.60 -2.39 -37.53
N ILE A 26 26.43 -1.35 -36.73
CA ILE A 26 27.38 -0.97 -35.67
C ILE A 26 27.43 -2.10 -34.63
N SER A 27 26.27 -2.59 -34.20
CA SER A 27 26.16 -3.67 -33.21
C SER A 27 26.57 -5.06 -33.76
N GLU A 28 26.37 -5.33 -35.04
CA GLU A 28 26.82 -6.60 -35.66
C GLU A 28 28.34 -6.60 -35.88
N LEU A 29 28.95 -5.46 -36.24
CA LEU A 29 30.41 -5.34 -36.34
C LEU A 29 31.08 -5.56 -34.98
N PHE A 30 30.62 -4.87 -33.92
CA PHE A 30 31.09 -5.13 -32.55
C PHE A 30 30.93 -6.60 -32.13
N GLN A 31 29.79 -7.24 -32.44
CA GLN A 31 29.57 -8.66 -32.11
C GLN A 31 30.51 -9.61 -32.88
N ASN A 32 30.84 -9.30 -34.14
CA ASN A 32 31.80 -10.07 -34.92
C ASN A 32 33.23 -9.94 -34.32
N SER A 33 33.64 -8.77 -33.83
CA SER A 33 34.94 -8.61 -33.14
C SER A 33 35.01 -9.35 -31.81
N ILE A 34 33.91 -9.44 -31.05
CA ILE A 34 33.84 -10.33 -29.86
C ILE A 34 34.11 -11.78 -30.28
N ARG A 35 33.44 -12.26 -31.33
CA ARG A 35 33.61 -13.63 -31.84
C ARG A 35 34.98 -13.89 -32.45
N ALA A 36 35.62 -12.85 -32.97
CA ALA A 36 37.01 -12.89 -33.44
C ALA A 36 38.06 -12.82 -32.31
N ASN A 37 37.64 -12.72 -31.04
CA ASN A 37 38.49 -12.53 -29.86
C ASN A 37 39.41 -11.31 -29.96
N SER A 38 38.93 -10.23 -30.58
CA SER A 38 39.69 -8.99 -30.75
C SER A 38 39.94 -8.30 -29.40
N LYS A 39 41.15 -7.76 -29.22
CA LYS A 39 41.56 -7.01 -28.02
C LYS A 39 41.41 -5.51 -28.19
N GLU A 40 41.52 -5.03 -29.42
CA GLU A 40 41.34 -3.63 -29.80
C GLU A 40 40.36 -3.54 -30.98
N ILE A 41 39.58 -2.45 -30.99
CA ILE A 41 38.68 -2.08 -32.08
C ILE A 41 38.89 -0.59 -32.36
N HIS A 42 39.30 -0.27 -33.58
CA HIS A 42 39.59 1.07 -34.07
C HIS A 42 38.50 1.51 -35.05
N ILE A 43 37.77 2.56 -34.70
CA ILE A 43 36.63 3.08 -35.46
C ILE A 43 36.93 4.52 -35.86
N ASN A 44 36.73 4.84 -37.14
CA ASN A 44 36.84 6.21 -37.64
C ASN A 44 35.59 6.62 -38.41
N LEU A 45 35.21 7.89 -38.29
CA LEU A 45 34.08 8.50 -38.99
C LEU A 45 34.47 9.92 -39.45
N TYR A 46 34.64 10.08 -40.76
CA TYR A 46 35.05 11.33 -41.42
C TYR A 46 34.24 11.53 -42.71
N ASP A 47 33.57 12.68 -42.84
CA ASP A 47 32.65 13.01 -43.96
C ASP A 47 31.68 11.87 -44.32
N ASN A 48 31.88 11.22 -45.47
CA ASN A 48 31.04 10.13 -45.98
C ASN A 48 31.75 8.76 -45.90
N LEU A 49 32.76 8.62 -45.04
CA LEU A 49 33.49 7.38 -44.78
C LEU A 49 33.38 6.96 -43.31
N PHE A 50 32.90 5.74 -43.11
CA PHE A 50 32.99 5.00 -41.85
C PHE A 50 34.00 3.86 -42.03
N SER A 51 34.99 3.75 -41.14
CA SER A 51 35.87 2.59 -41.07
C SER A 51 35.78 1.93 -39.70
N PHE A 52 35.77 0.60 -39.68
CA PHE A 52 35.80 -0.20 -38.47
C PHE A 52 36.85 -1.31 -38.66
N GLU A 53 37.79 -1.40 -37.73
CA GLU A 53 38.94 -2.30 -37.78
C GLU A 53 39.13 -2.98 -36.42
N ASP A 54 39.31 -4.29 -36.40
CA ASP A 54 39.63 -5.03 -35.18
C ASP A 54 40.89 -5.89 -35.37
N ASN A 55 41.54 -6.27 -34.27
CA ASN A 55 42.78 -7.05 -34.27
C ASN A 55 42.59 -8.55 -33.97
N GLY A 56 41.41 -9.11 -34.24
CA GLY A 56 41.06 -10.52 -33.97
C GLY A 56 41.64 -11.54 -34.96
N VAL A 57 41.02 -12.73 -35.04
CA VAL A 57 41.48 -13.85 -35.89
C VAL A 57 41.38 -13.60 -37.40
N GLY A 58 40.52 -12.68 -37.84
CA GLY A 58 40.32 -12.36 -39.27
C GLY A 58 39.61 -13.45 -40.10
N LEU A 59 39.52 -13.21 -41.40
CA LEU A 59 38.68 -13.93 -42.35
C LEU A 59 39.43 -15.11 -43.01
N LYS A 60 39.14 -16.34 -42.54
CA LYS A 60 39.81 -17.57 -43.02
C LYS A 60 39.45 -17.93 -44.46
N LYS A 61 38.19 -17.81 -44.91
CA LYS A 61 37.76 -17.96 -46.32
C LYS A 61 36.87 -16.78 -46.73
N ALA A 62 36.85 -16.42 -48.01
CA ALA A 62 35.96 -15.36 -48.49
C ALA A 62 34.47 -15.77 -48.39
N ASP A 63 34.19 -17.04 -48.67
CA ASP A 63 32.85 -17.64 -48.66
C ASP A 63 32.16 -17.57 -47.28
N ASP A 64 32.95 -17.54 -46.19
CA ASP A 64 32.47 -17.37 -44.80
C ASP A 64 31.75 -16.01 -44.60
N LEU A 65 32.01 -15.02 -45.47
CA LEU A 65 31.39 -13.70 -45.50
C LEU A 65 30.39 -13.56 -46.65
N LEU A 66 30.73 -14.13 -47.82
CA LEU A 66 29.99 -13.95 -49.06
C LEU A 66 28.75 -14.86 -49.20
N THR A 67 28.65 -15.92 -48.39
CA THR A 67 27.49 -16.84 -48.38
C THR A 67 26.46 -16.38 -47.35
N PHE A 68 25.25 -16.05 -47.80
CA PHE A 68 24.13 -15.77 -46.89
C PHE A 68 23.78 -16.97 -46.01
N ASP A 69 23.32 -16.68 -44.79
CA ASP A 69 22.74 -17.64 -43.85
C ASP A 69 23.71 -18.78 -43.46
N THR A 70 25.01 -18.52 -43.61
CA THR A 70 26.12 -19.43 -43.30
C THR A 70 27.02 -18.80 -42.23
N SER A 71 27.37 -19.55 -41.19
CA SER A 71 28.25 -19.08 -40.10
C SER A 71 29.40 -20.03 -39.87
N SER A 72 30.62 -19.51 -39.95
CA SER A 72 31.88 -20.24 -39.73
C SER A 72 32.59 -19.86 -38.42
N TRP A 73 31.85 -19.32 -37.44
CA TRP A 73 32.40 -18.92 -36.14
C TRP A 73 32.77 -20.13 -35.27
N GLU A 74 34.06 -20.34 -35.05
CA GLU A 74 34.59 -21.38 -34.14
C GLU A 74 34.26 -21.10 -32.66
N THR A 75 33.88 -19.86 -32.33
CA THR A 75 33.61 -19.39 -30.96
C THR A 75 32.15 -19.48 -30.53
N THR A 76 31.20 -19.69 -31.45
CA THR A 76 29.77 -19.84 -31.09
C THR A 76 28.95 -20.50 -32.19
N ASN A 77 27.98 -21.32 -31.78
CA ASN A 77 26.99 -21.95 -32.66
C ASN A 77 25.79 -21.01 -32.98
N GLU A 78 25.79 -19.76 -32.48
CA GLU A 78 24.66 -18.82 -32.57
C GLU A 78 24.82 -17.74 -33.65
N GLY A 79 25.70 -17.99 -34.62
CA GLY A 79 25.85 -17.12 -35.78
C GLY A 79 24.78 -17.41 -36.84
N PHE A 80 23.88 -16.45 -37.08
CA PHE A 80 22.83 -16.56 -38.11
C PHE A 80 23.33 -16.34 -39.56
N GLY A 81 24.63 -16.13 -39.77
CA GLY A 81 25.22 -15.95 -41.11
C GLY A 81 24.73 -14.75 -41.93
N ILE A 82 24.03 -13.80 -41.30
CA ILE A 82 23.47 -12.61 -41.97
C ILE A 82 23.89 -11.27 -41.33
N GLY A 83 24.47 -11.29 -40.12
CA GLY A 83 24.77 -10.08 -39.33
C GLY A 83 25.64 -9.05 -40.05
N PHE A 84 26.71 -9.48 -40.73
CA PHE A 84 27.56 -8.56 -41.52
C PHE A 84 26.76 -7.80 -42.59
N TRP A 85 25.83 -8.48 -43.28
CA TRP A 85 25.05 -7.90 -44.37
C TRP A 85 24.09 -6.78 -43.93
N SER A 86 23.95 -6.52 -42.63
CA SER A 86 23.28 -5.32 -42.13
C SER A 86 23.97 -4.01 -42.55
N VAL A 87 25.24 -4.01 -42.98
CA VAL A 87 25.89 -2.85 -43.63
C VAL A 87 25.15 -2.38 -44.89
N LEU A 88 24.38 -3.26 -45.55
CA LEU A 88 23.57 -2.90 -46.71
C LEU A 88 22.32 -2.09 -46.34
N SER A 89 21.89 -2.06 -45.07
CA SER A 89 20.73 -1.25 -44.62
C SER A 89 21.07 0.23 -44.39
N ILE A 90 22.33 0.61 -44.60
CA ILE A 90 22.81 1.99 -44.52
C ILE A 90 22.22 2.76 -45.72
N PRO A 91 21.47 3.86 -45.51
CA PRO A 91 20.91 4.65 -46.59
C PRO A 91 21.99 5.12 -47.57
N ASN A 92 21.73 5.02 -48.87
CA ASN A 92 22.63 5.45 -49.94
C ASN A 92 24.07 4.91 -49.81
N ILE A 93 24.24 3.67 -49.33
CA ILE A 93 25.54 2.97 -49.36
C ILE A 93 26.03 2.81 -50.81
N GLU A 94 27.20 3.39 -51.11
CA GLU A 94 27.82 3.33 -52.44
C GLU A 94 28.74 2.12 -52.58
N THR A 95 29.63 1.93 -51.59
CA THR A 95 30.71 0.94 -51.65
C THR A 95 31.02 0.33 -50.28
N ILE A 96 31.46 -0.93 -50.31
CA ILE A 96 31.97 -1.67 -49.15
C ILE A 96 33.35 -2.22 -49.52
N SER A 97 34.38 -1.88 -48.74
CA SER A 97 35.73 -2.43 -48.88
C SER A 97 36.08 -3.25 -47.64
N ILE A 98 36.23 -4.56 -47.79
CA ILE A 98 36.69 -5.46 -46.72
C ILE A 98 38.17 -5.82 -46.94
N SER A 99 38.95 -5.74 -45.88
CA SER A 99 40.35 -6.17 -45.84
C SER A 99 40.59 -7.03 -44.60
N SER A 100 41.11 -8.24 -44.76
CA SER A 100 41.42 -9.12 -43.64
C SER A 100 42.41 -10.20 -44.05
N LEU A 101 43.47 -10.42 -43.26
CA LEU A 101 44.60 -11.27 -43.63
C LEU A 101 45.08 -10.90 -45.05
N LYS A 102 45.34 -11.90 -45.91
CA LYS A 102 45.69 -11.72 -47.33
C LYS A 102 44.50 -11.35 -48.23
N LYS A 103 43.27 -11.27 -47.73
CA LYS A 103 42.07 -11.08 -48.56
C LYS A 103 41.66 -9.63 -48.69
N ARG A 104 41.25 -9.22 -49.89
CA ARG A 104 40.60 -7.93 -50.17
C ARG A 104 39.34 -8.21 -50.98
N ILE A 105 38.20 -7.71 -50.50
CA ILE A 105 36.91 -7.78 -51.19
C ILE A 105 36.44 -6.33 -51.38
N TYR A 106 36.05 -5.98 -52.60
CA TYR A 106 35.42 -4.71 -52.93
C TYR A 106 34.03 -4.98 -53.50
N ILE A 107 33.03 -4.27 -52.98
CA ILE A 107 31.63 -4.36 -53.40
C ILE A 107 31.20 -2.96 -53.81
N ASP A 108 30.97 -2.80 -55.12
CA ASP A 108 30.19 -1.71 -55.69
C ASP A 108 28.71 -2.13 -55.64
N ILE A 109 27.87 -1.28 -55.04
CA ILE A 109 26.49 -1.67 -54.69
C ILE A 109 25.60 -1.76 -55.93
N ASP A 110 25.78 -0.89 -56.93
CA ASP A 110 25.00 -0.92 -58.17
C ASP A 110 25.43 -2.09 -59.06
N LYS A 111 26.73 -2.39 -59.16
CA LYS A 111 27.26 -3.59 -59.81
C LYS A 111 26.73 -4.87 -59.17
N MET A 112 26.83 -4.99 -57.84
CA MET A 112 26.28 -6.15 -57.10
C MET A 112 24.76 -6.27 -57.31
N LEU A 113 24.01 -5.16 -57.37
CA LEU A 113 22.59 -5.16 -57.69
C LEU A 113 22.27 -5.52 -59.16
N CYS A 114 23.24 -5.48 -60.07
CA CYS A 114 23.10 -5.96 -61.44
C CYS A 114 23.23 -7.48 -61.54
N ASP A 115 24.33 -8.08 -61.09
CA ASP A 115 24.67 -9.49 -61.37
C ASP A 115 25.05 -10.35 -60.14
N LEU A 116 25.06 -9.76 -58.93
CA LEU A 116 25.56 -10.34 -57.68
C LEU A 116 27.09 -10.59 -57.64
N SER A 117 27.86 -9.96 -58.54
CA SER A 117 29.32 -10.03 -58.50
C SER A 117 29.93 -9.15 -57.39
N VAL A 118 31.12 -9.55 -56.93
CA VAL A 118 31.99 -8.80 -56.01
C VAL A 118 33.44 -8.95 -56.48
N ASP A 119 34.27 -7.93 -56.27
CA ASP A 119 35.66 -7.96 -56.72
C ASP A 119 36.58 -8.52 -55.60
N TYR A 120 36.99 -9.78 -55.75
CA TYR A 120 37.93 -10.45 -54.85
C TYR A 120 39.37 -10.41 -55.37
N LYS A 121 40.33 -10.17 -54.48
CA LYS A 121 41.75 -10.45 -54.73
C LYS A 121 42.47 -10.86 -53.46
N GLU A 122 43.50 -11.68 -53.62
CA GLU A 122 44.50 -11.89 -52.58
C GLU A 122 45.69 -10.93 -52.76
N VAL A 123 46.33 -10.59 -51.65
CA VAL A 123 47.49 -9.70 -51.58
C VAL A 123 48.60 -10.35 -50.75
N GLU A 124 49.85 -10.09 -51.12
CA GLU A 124 51.01 -10.72 -50.48
C GLU A 124 51.15 -10.32 -49.01
N SER A 125 51.01 -9.03 -48.72
CA SER A 125 51.06 -8.44 -47.38
C SER A 125 49.71 -8.61 -46.65
N PRO A 126 49.62 -9.48 -45.62
CA PRO A 126 48.42 -9.58 -44.81
C PRO A 126 48.23 -8.33 -43.94
N ILE A 127 47.00 -8.06 -43.52
CA ILE A 127 46.73 -7.27 -42.31
C ILE A 127 46.11 -8.16 -41.25
N ASN A 128 46.41 -7.91 -39.97
CA ASN A 128 45.83 -8.69 -38.87
C ASN A 128 44.35 -8.33 -38.68
N GLY A 129 43.58 -9.25 -38.10
CA GLY A 129 42.15 -9.05 -37.83
C GLY A 129 41.31 -8.70 -39.05
N PHE A 130 40.31 -7.85 -38.87
CA PHE A 130 39.28 -7.55 -39.87
C PHE A 130 39.02 -6.05 -39.95
N LYS A 131 39.12 -5.49 -41.17
CA LYS A 131 38.82 -4.09 -41.49
C LYS A 131 37.72 -4.00 -42.52
N VAL A 132 36.71 -3.16 -42.25
CA VAL A 132 35.72 -2.72 -43.23
C VAL A 132 35.74 -1.20 -43.36
N VAL A 133 35.62 -0.72 -44.60
CA VAL A 133 35.38 0.69 -44.93
C VAL A 133 34.09 0.79 -45.74
N LEU A 134 33.21 1.69 -45.34
CA LEU A 134 31.87 1.91 -45.90
C LEU A 134 31.79 3.36 -46.41
N LYS A 135 31.25 3.57 -47.61
CA LYS A 135 31.04 4.92 -48.18
C LYS A 135 29.55 5.24 -48.31
N SER A 136 29.10 6.31 -47.65
CA SER A 136 27.75 6.86 -47.78
C SER A 136 27.65 8.27 -47.19
N ASP A 137 26.96 9.18 -47.88
CA ASP A 137 26.61 10.51 -47.35
C ASP A 137 25.69 10.46 -46.11
N TYR A 138 25.07 9.30 -45.81
CA TYR A 138 24.36 9.07 -44.54
C TYR A 138 25.25 9.34 -43.31
N PHE A 139 26.54 8.99 -43.39
CA PHE A 139 27.50 9.18 -42.29
C PHE A 139 27.68 10.65 -41.91
N LYS A 140 27.57 11.56 -42.88
CA LYS A 140 27.60 13.01 -42.70
C LYS A 140 26.29 13.55 -42.13
N ASN A 141 25.16 12.99 -42.58
CA ASN A 141 23.82 13.47 -42.26
C ASN A 141 23.29 12.99 -40.89
N ASP A 142 23.76 11.85 -40.38
CA ASP A 142 23.33 11.26 -39.09
C ASP A 142 24.51 11.08 -38.10
N PHE A 143 25.56 11.90 -38.27
CA PHE A 143 26.86 11.78 -37.58
C PHE A 143 26.71 11.66 -36.06
N GLU A 144 26.00 12.58 -35.41
CA GLU A 144 25.87 12.61 -33.94
C GLU A 144 25.26 11.33 -33.36
N ASP A 145 24.23 10.80 -34.03
CA ASP A 145 23.48 9.63 -33.56
C ASP A 145 24.26 8.33 -33.85
N ILE A 146 25.07 8.31 -34.91
CA ILE A 146 26.06 7.25 -35.17
C ILE A 146 27.16 7.28 -34.10
N VAL A 147 27.77 8.44 -33.81
CA VAL A 147 28.78 8.59 -32.75
C VAL A 147 28.22 8.19 -31.39
N LYS A 148 26.99 8.61 -31.07
CA LYS A 148 26.25 8.20 -29.87
C LYS A 148 26.04 6.69 -29.82
N THR A 149 25.69 6.05 -30.94
CA THR A 149 25.51 4.59 -31.01
C THR A 149 26.84 3.85 -30.81
N ILE A 150 27.93 4.33 -31.43
CA ILE A 150 29.29 3.80 -31.23
C ILE A 150 29.70 3.91 -29.75
N LYS A 151 29.58 5.11 -29.15
CA LYS A 151 29.94 5.34 -27.73
C LYS A 151 28.96 4.68 -26.74
N ASN A 152 27.75 4.30 -27.16
CA ASN A 152 26.81 3.52 -26.35
C ASN A 152 27.14 2.02 -26.31
N ILE A 153 27.67 1.45 -27.39
CA ILE A 153 28.04 0.03 -27.45
C ILE A 153 29.48 -0.16 -26.98
N GLY A 154 30.42 0.64 -27.51
CA GLY A 154 31.86 0.53 -27.27
C GLY A 154 32.26 0.54 -25.79
N ARG A 155 31.55 1.30 -24.96
CA ARG A 155 31.79 1.38 -23.50
C ARG A 155 31.59 0.06 -22.74
N PHE A 156 30.82 -0.89 -23.29
CA PHE A 156 30.53 -2.18 -22.67
C PHE A 156 31.33 -3.34 -23.28
N MET A 157 32.25 -3.03 -24.20
CA MET A 157 33.09 -4.01 -24.87
C MET A 157 34.22 -4.49 -23.95
N VAL A 158 34.59 -5.77 -24.08
CA VAL A 158 35.77 -6.33 -23.40
C VAL A 158 37.05 -5.80 -24.05
N ALA A 159 37.06 -5.68 -25.38
CA ALA A 159 38.10 -5.01 -26.15
C ALA A 159 38.23 -3.52 -25.81
N ASP A 160 39.43 -2.96 -25.94
CA ASP A 160 39.63 -1.51 -25.93
C ASP A 160 39.10 -0.92 -27.25
N VAL A 161 38.24 0.10 -27.17
CA VAL A 161 37.57 0.68 -28.35
C VAL A 161 38.02 2.10 -28.54
N PHE A 162 38.62 2.39 -29.68
CA PHE A 162 39.08 3.72 -30.07
C PHE A 162 38.12 4.31 -31.11
N PHE A 163 37.68 5.56 -30.91
CA PHE A 163 36.86 6.30 -31.87
C PHE A 163 37.59 7.58 -32.30
N ASN A 164 37.88 7.73 -33.59
CA ASN A 164 38.73 8.79 -34.15
C ASN A 164 40.08 8.93 -33.40
N GLY A 165 40.62 7.82 -32.89
CA GLY A 165 41.84 7.76 -32.08
C GLY A 165 41.66 7.91 -30.57
N GLU A 166 40.51 8.38 -30.08
CA GLU A 166 40.23 8.50 -28.64
C GLU A 166 39.74 7.18 -28.04
N LEU A 167 40.33 6.73 -26.94
CA LEU A 167 39.82 5.58 -26.18
C LEU A 167 38.46 5.89 -25.56
N ILE A 168 37.45 5.06 -25.84
CA ILE A 168 36.13 5.13 -25.20
C ILE A 168 36.25 4.60 -23.76
N GLU A 169 35.84 5.41 -22.79
CA GLU A 169 35.73 5.01 -21.39
C GLU A 169 34.86 3.74 -21.24
N LYS A 170 35.42 2.71 -20.60
CA LYS A 170 34.69 1.48 -20.28
C LYS A 170 33.79 1.67 -19.07
N LYS A 171 32.58 1.12 -19.11
CA LYS A 171 31.60 1.14 -18.02
C LYS A 171 31.07 -0.25 -17.73
N GLU A 172 30.69 -0.49 -16.47
CA GLU A 172 29.95 -1.69 -16.09
C GLU A 172 28.44 -1.48 -16.30
N ILE A 173 27.74 -2.52 -16.74
CA ILE A 173 26.33 -2.50 -17.13
C ILE A 173 25.40 -2.32 -15.92
N PHE A 174 25.67 -3.00 -14.80
CA PHE A 174 24.85 -2.87 -13.60
C PHE A 174 24.97 -1.50 -12.94
N GLU A 175 26.11 -0.82 -13.08
CA GLU A 175 26.32 0.54 -12.56
C GLU A 175 25.69 1.60 -13.49
N GLU A 176 25.93 1.54 -14.81
CA GLU A 176 25.42 2.55 -15.76
C GLU A 176 23.89 2.50 -15.95
N TYR A 177 23.27 1.33 -15.71
CA TYR A 177 21.81 1.16 -15.78
C TYR A 177 21.13 1.10 -14.41
N ALA A 178 21.85 1.30 -13.30
CA ALA A 178 21.25 1.38 -11.97
C ALA A 178 20.22 2.53 -11.89
N PRO A 179 19.11 2.36 -11.13
CA PRO A 179 18.26 3.48 -10.73
C PRO A 179 19.10 4.56 -10.01
N LYS A 180 18.86 5.84 -10.29
CA LYS A 180 19.59 6.94 -9.62
C LYS A 180 19.27 7.07 -8.12
N ARG A 181 18.20 6.41 -7.67
CA ARG A 181 17.73 6.32 -6.29
C ARG A 181 17.12 4.93 -6.09
N TYR A 182 17.58 4.23 -5.07
CA TYR A 182 17.04 2.94 -4.64
C TYR A 182 17.27 2.79 -3.13
N ASP A 183 16.36 2.12 -2.44
CA ASP A 183 16.44 1.88 -1.00
C ASP A 183 17.31 0.66 -0.67
N PHE A 184 17.35 -0.32 -1.59
CA PHE A 184 18.11 -1.56 -1.44
C PHE A 184 18.48 -2.14 -2.82
N SER A 185 19.63 -2.79 -2.93
CA SER A 185 20.06 -3.48 -4.16
C SER A 185 20.85 -4.74 -3.84
N LYS A 186 20.68 -5.81 -4.62
CA LYS A 186 21.47 -7.04 -4.46
C LYS A 186 21.65 -7.79 -5.79
N GLU A 187 22.83 -8.38 -5.95
CA GLU A 187 23.22 -9.14 -7.13
C GLU A 187 23.18 -10.65 -6.87
N TYR A 188 22.80 -11.41 -7.90
CA TYR A 188 22.71 -12.87 -7.91
C TYR A 188 23.30 -13.40 -9.23
N SER A 189 23.92 -14.58 -9.19
CA SER A 189 24.35 -15.28 -10.40
C SER A 189 23.97 -16.75 -10.34
N ASN A 190 23.51 -17.28 -11.47
CA ASN A 190 23.14 -18.68 -11.65
C ASN A 190 23.76 -19.21 -12.97
N LYS A 191 23.39 -20.42 -13.42
CA LYS A 191 23.94 -21.00 -14.67
C LYS A 191 23.53 -20.26 -15.94
N LEU A 192 22.39 -19.58 -15.94
CA LEU A 192 21.78 -18.92 -17.09
C LEU A 192 22.13 -17.43 -17.15
N PHE A 193 22.15 -16.72 -16.02
CA PHE A 193 22.37 -15.28 -15.99
C PHE A 193 23.01 -14.78 -14.69
N SER A 194 23.55 -13.57 -14.73
CA SER A 194 23.71 -12.71 -13.55
C SER A 194 22.63 -11.64 -13.58
N ALA A 195 22.08 -11.27 -12.42
CA ALA A 195 21.10 -10.19 -12.31
C ALA A 195 21.29 -9.37 -11.04
N ARG A 196 21.12 -8.06 -11.15
CA ARG A 196 21.04 -7.13 -10.02
C ARG A 196 19.62 -6.58 -9.91
N PHE A 197 19.01 -6.74 -8.74
CA PHE A 197 17.68 -6.24 -8.40
C PHE A 197 17.79 -5.01 -7.51
N PHE A 198 16.80 -4.12 -7.60
CA PHE A 198 16.71 -2.86 -6.86
C PHE A 198 15.30 -2.70 -6.31
N ILE A 199 15.18 -2.16 -5.09
CA ILE A 199 13.93 -1.57 -4.58
C ILE A 199 14.01 -0.07 -4.89
N ASP A 200 13.19 0.41 -5.81
CA ASP A 200 13.20 1.80 -6.25
C ASP A 200 11.79 2.38 -6.33
N LYS A 201 11.71 3.72 -6.23
CA LYS A 201 10.45 4.47 -6.27
C LYS A 201 10.27 5.26 -7.58
N ASP A 202 11.29 5.25 -8.45
CA ASP A 202 11.47 6.21 -9.55
C ASP A 202 11.52 5.51 -10.92
N LEU A 203 10.36 5.42 -11.60
CA LEU A 203 10.21 4.98 -13.00
C LEU A 203 10.81 3.59 -13.28
N TYR A 204 10.22 2.57 -12.67
CA TYR A 204 10.55 1.14 -12.77
C TYR A 204 10.97 0.73 -14.20
N LYS A 205 12.23 0.33 -14.36
CA LYS A 205 12.83 0.00 -15.67
C LYS A 205 13.78 -1.19 -15.53
N SER A 206 13.33 -2.33 -16.02
CA SER A 206 14.14 -3.53 -16.09
C SER A 206 14.76 -3.70 -17.47
N TYR A 207 16.02 -4.16 -17.54
CA TYR A 207 16.81 -4.23 -18.76
C TYR A 207 17.45 -5.61 -18.94
N MET A 208 17.50 -6.10 -20.19
CA MET A 208 18.13 -7.37 -20.55
C MET A 208 19.34 -7.17 -21.49
N PHE A 209 20.43 -7.88 -21.22
CA PHE A 209 21.68 -7.85 -21.97
C PHE A 209 22.18 -9.26 -22.32
N TYR A 210 22.79 -9.41 -23.49
CA TYR A 210 23.41 -10.62 -24.01
C TYR A 210 24.72 -10.26 -24.72
N GLU A 211 25.82 -11.00 -24.53
CA GLU A 211 27.16 -10.62 -25.07
C GLU A 211 27.53 -9.14 -24.78
N ASN A 212 27.15 -8.60 -23.59
CA ASN A 212 27.20 -7.18 -23.18
C ASN A 212 26.40 -6.17 -24.04
N ARG A 213 25.69 -6.61 -25.08
CA ARG A 213 24.75 -5.80 -25.89
C ARG A 213 23.39 -5.71 -25.20
N PHE A 214 22.79 -4.52 -25.23
CA PHE A 214 21.39 -4.33 -24.83
C PHE A 214 20.45 -5.05 -25.81
N VAL A 215 19.59 -5.93 -25.29
CA VAL A 215 18.59 -6.68 -26.08
C VAL A 215 17.26 -5.93 -26.06
N CYS A 216 16.61 -5.86 -24.90
CA CYS A 216 15.30 -5.26 -24.72
C CYS A 216 15.07 -4.81 -23.26
N ARG A 217 13.99 -4.07 -23.02
CA ARG A 217 13.46 -3.89 -21.66
C ARG A 217 12.63 -5.10 -21.28
N ALA A 218 12.68 -5.48 -20.01
CA ALA A 218 11.70 -6.40 -19.44
C ALA A 218 10.47 -5.61 -18.95
N PHE A 219 9.34 -6.28 -18.76
CA PHE A 219 8.23 -5.69 -18.00
C PHE A 219 8.69 -5.44 -16.55
N PRO A 220 8.51 -4.21 -16.02
CA PRO A 220 8.90 -3.89 -14.65
C PRO A 220 7.88 -4.41 -13.64
N ASP A 221 8.33 -4.62 -12.40
CA ASP A 221 7.46 -4.82 -11.25
C ASP A 221 7.23 -3.47 -10.54
N TYR A 222 6.06 -3.27 -9.94
CA TYR A 222 5.78 -2.02 -9.23
C TYR A 222 6.62 -1.95 -7.94
N GLY A 223 7.59 -1.03 -7.89
CA GLY A 223 8.53 -0.89 -6.77
C GLY A 223 9.84 -1.68 -6.93
N MET A 224 10.08 -2.36 -8.06
CA MET A 224 11.30 -3.14 -8.26
C MET A 224 11.76 -3.19 -9.73
N SER A 225 12.92 -2.58 -10.00
CA SER A 225 13.68 -2.76 -11.25
C SER A 225 14.72 -3.88 -11.13
N PHE A 226 15.10 -4.46 -12.27
CA PHE A 226 16.19 -5.44 -12.35
C PHE A 226 16.96 -5.36 -13.68
N ILE A 227 18.26 -5.59 -13.61
CA ILE A 227 19.15 -5.67 -14.78
C ILE A 227 19.62 -7.12 -14.91
N VAL A 228 19.44 -7.73 -16.08
CA VAL A 228 19.85 -9.12 -16.38
C VAL A 228 20.96 -9.12 -17.42
N LYS A 229 22.08 -9.79 -17.12
CA LYS A 229 23.15 -10.15 -18.04
C LYS A 229 23.10 -11.67 -18.26
N PHE A 230 22.51 -12.08 -19.38
CA PHE A 230 22.46 -13.48 -19.81
C PHE A 230 23.86 -14.02 -20.12
N LYS A 231 24.02 -15.33 -19.96
CA LYS A 231 25.22 -16.09 -20.33
C LYS A 231 24.98 -16.84 -21.64
N ASP A 232 26.06 -17.26 -22.28
CA ASP A 232 26.05 -17.89 -23.59
C ASP A 232 25.06 -19.08 -23.66
N SER A 233 24.28 -19.15 -24.74
CA SER A 233 23.22 -20.14 -24.99
C SER A 233 22.07 -20.23 -23.97
N SER A 234 22.06 -19.40 -22.92
CA SER A 234 21.03 -19.43 -21.86
C SER A 234 19.64 -18.97 -22.30
N ILE A 235 19.54 -18.25 -23.41
CA ILE A 235 18.30 -17.68 -23.95
C ILE A 235 18.36 -17.70 -25.49
N THR A 236 17.21 -17.64 -26.16
CA THR A 236 17.13 -17.55 -27.62
C THR A 236 16.75 -16.13 -28.03
N LEU A 237 17.52 -15.52 -28.94
CA LEU A 237 17.27 -14.17 -29.46
C LEU A 237 16.71 -14.22 -30.87
N LYS A 238 15.80 -13.29 -31.18
CA LYS A 238 15.08 -13.26 -32.44
C LYS A 238 15.94 -12.77 -33.60
N GLU A 239 15.84 -13.46 -34.73
CA GLU A 239 16.47 -13.05 -35.98
C GLU A 239 15.76 -11.85 -36.64
N PRO A 240 16.49 -11.01 -37.41
CA PRO A 240 17.94 -11.06 -37.62
C PRO A 240 18.71 -10.08 -36.70
N ASP A 241 18.02 -9.19 -35.96
CA ASP A 241 18.61 -8.03 -35.29
C ASP A 241 18.85 -8.18 -33.78
N ARG A 242 18.46 -9.32 -33.19
CA ARG A 242 18.66 -9.66 -31.77
C ARG A 242 18.10 -8.65 -30.75
N LYS A 243 17.14 -7.79 -31.12
CA LYS A 243 16.51 -6.80 -30.21
C LYS A 243 15.29 -7.33 -29.45
N SER A 244 15.02 -8.64 -29.52
CA SER A 244 13.97 -9.30 -28.75
C SER A 244 14.34 -10.75 -28.43
N VAL A 245 13.78 -11.25 -27.34
CA VAL A 245 13.87 -12.65 -26.91
C VAL A 245 12.79 -13.45 -27.65
N VAL A 246 13.04 -14.74 -27.90
CA VAL A 246 12.04 -15.70 -28.39
C VAL A 246 11.39 -16.38 -27.19
N GLU A 247 10.05 -16.45 -27.19
CA GLU A 247 9.27 -17.18 -26.18
C GLU A 247 9.36 -18.69 -26.48
N ASP A 248 10.38 -19.33 -25.91
CA ASP A 248 10.66 -20.76 -25.98
C ASP A 248 10.92 -21.37 -24.59
N GLU A 249 11.23 -22.67 -24.52
CA GLU A 249 11.53 -23.39 -23.27
C GLU A 249 12.64 -22.71 -22.43
N LYS A 250 13.64 -22.06 -23.07
CA LYS A 250 14.68 -21.33 -22.33
C LYS A 250 14.12 -20.07 -21.70
N TYR A 251 13.20 -19.37 -22.38
CA TYR A 251 12.50 -18.21 -21.81
C TYR A 251 11.63 -18.61 -20.62
N ASP A 252 10.88 -19.72 -20.72
CA ASP A 252 10.08 -20.23 -19.60
C ASP A 252 10.96 -20.57 -18.37
N ILE A 253 12.06 -21.29 -18.58
CA ILE A 253 13.04 -21.60 -17.53
C ILE A 253 13.66 -20.32 -16.96
N PHE A 254 13.99 -19.33 -17.81
CA PHE A 254 14.48 -18.02 -17.38
C PHE A 254 13.46 -17.30 -16.47
N ILE A 255 12.19 -17.24 -16.87
CA ILE A 255 11.12 -16.60 -16.10
C ILE A 255 10.90 -17.30 -14.76
N GLU A 256 10.92 -18.64 -14.72
CA GLU A 256 10.83 -19.42 -13.47
C GLU A 256 11.98 -19.08 -12.51
N LYS A 257 13.24 -19.05 -13.00
CA LYS A 257 14.40 -18.68 -12.17
C LYS A 257 14.41 -17.20 -11.78
N LEU A 258 13.95 -16.30 -12.65
CA LEU A 258 13.80 -14.88 -12.33
C LEU A 258 12.76 -14.68 -11.23
N TYR A 259 11.60 -15.32 -11.32
CA TYR A 259 10.54 -15.27 -10.30
C TYR A 259 11.02 -15.83 -8.95
N GLY A 260 11.77 -16.93 -8.96
CA GLY A 260 12.45 -17.46 -7.77
C GLY A 260 13.42 -16.47 -7.13
N LEU A 261 14.24 -15.77 -7.94
CA LEU A 261 15.16 -14.74 -7.45
C LEU A 261 14.45 -13.49 -6.95
N LYS A 262 13.34 -13.04 -7.56
CA LYS A 262 12.51 -11.94 -7.04
C LYS A 262 12.02 -12.24 -5.61
N LYS A 263 11.56 -13.46 -5.34
CA LYS A 263 11.19 -13.89 -3.96
C LYS A 263 12.40 -13.92 -3.02
N GLN A 264 13.56 -14.37 -3.48
CA GLN A 264 14.78 -14.33 -2.65
C GLN A 264 15.20 -12.90 -2.33
N PHE A 265 15.14 -11.99 -3.30
CA PHE A 265 15.45 -10.58 -3.15
C PHE A 265 14.54 -9.88 -2.15
N LEU A 266 13.22 -10.11 -2.20
CA LEU A 266 12.30 -9.53 -1.22
C LEU A 266 12.49 -10.11 0.19
N ARG A 267 12.85 -11.39 0.34
CA ARG A 267 13.26 -11.95 1.65
C ARG A 267 14.55 -11.31 2.18
N ASP A 268 15.53 -11.09 1.30
CA ASP A 268 16.79 -10.39 1.63
C ASP A 268 16.55 -8.92 2.02
N TYR A 269 15.66 -8.22 1.31
CA TYR A 269 15.26 -6.83 1.59
C TYR A 269 14.57 -6.69 2.95
N ILE A 270 13.55 -7.50 3.24
CA ILE A 270 12.83 -7.45 4.52
C ILE A 270 13.77 -7.81 5.69
N LYS A 271 14.69 -8.76 5.48
CA LYS A 271 15.74 -9.09 6.46
C LYS A 271 16.63 -7.87 6.70
N ASN A 272 17.16 -7.24 5.65
CA ASN A 272 17.99 -6.05 5.76
C ASN A 272 17.26 -4.90 6.48
N CYS A 273 15.98 -4.65 6.15
CA CYS A 273 15.17 -3.64 6.82
C CYS A 273 15.03 -3.94 8.32
N SER A 274 14.75 -5.20 8.66
CA SER A 274 14.60 -5.64 10.06
C SER A 274 15.90 -5.58 10.85
N GLU A 275 17.05 -5.82 10.21
CA GLU A 275 18.39 -5.72 10.82
C GLU A 275 18.82 -4.25 11.03
N ASN A 276 18.32 -3.32 10.21
CA ASN A 276 18.66 -1.89 10.27
C ASN A 276 17.55 -1.00 10.88
N ASN A 277 16.44 -1.59 11.37
CA ASN A 277 15.24 -0.88 11.85
C ASN A 277 14.62 0.08 10.81
N ILE A 278 14.70 -0.27 9.52
CA ILE A 278 14.04 0.45 8.43
C ILE A 278 12.61 -0.07 8.29
N ASP A 279 11.64 0.82 8.12
CA ASP A 279 10.27 0.42 7.78
C ASP A 279 10.15 0.05 6.29
N PHE A 280 9.49 -1.07 6.01
CA PHE A 280 9.22 -1.57 4.66
C PHE A 280 7.75 -1.41 4.24
N SER A 281 6.97 -0.62 5.00
CA SER A 281 5.55 -0.32 4.77
C SER A 281 5.23 0.15 3.35
N ASP A 282 6.03 1.07 2.80
CA ASP A 282 5.94 1.55 1.40
C ASP A 282 5.88 0.40 0.37
N ASN A 283 6.64 -0.67 0.63
CA ASN A 283 6.82 -1.80 -0.28
C ASN A 283 5.87 -2.98 0.02
N CYS A 284 4.92 -2.82 0.96
CA CYS A 284 4.03 -3.91 1.38
C CYS A 284 3.18 -4.51 0.25
N LYS A 285 2.79 -3.74 -0.78
CA LYS A 285 2.04 -4.28 -1.94
C LYS A 285 2.88 -5.32 -2.70
N LEU A 286 4.08 -4.92 -3.14
CA LEU A 286 5.06 -5.75 -3.83
C LEU A 286 5.45 -7.00 -3.01
N ILE A 287 5.69 -6.83 -1.71
CA ILE A 287 5.96 -7.94 -0.79
C ILE A 287 4.77 -8.92 -0.77
N SER A 288 3.54 -8.41 -0.71
CA SER A 288 2.32 -9.24 -0.61
C SER A 288 1.95 -9.99 -1.90
N GLU A 289 2.50 -9.56 -3.05
CA GLU A 289 2.31 -10.18 -4.36
C GLU A 289 3.27 -11.36 -4.57
N TYR A 290 4.52 -11.19 -4.12
CA TYR A 290 5.59 -12.16 -4.32
C TYR A 290 5.77 -13.15 -3.17
N LEU A 291 5.52 -12.75 -1.92
CA LEU A 291 5.82 -13.57 -0.73
C LEU A 291 4.55 -14.05 -0.01
N GLU A 292 4.64 -15.24 0.57
CA GLU A 292 3.59 -15.78 1.43
C GLU A 292 3.79 -15.29 2.87
N VAL A 293 2.72 -15.31 3.68
CA VAL A 293 2.76 -14.90 5.10
C VAL A 293 3.90 -15.59 5.88
N LYS A 294 4.20 -16.87 5.57
CA LYS A 294 5.30 -17.63 6.19
C LYS A 294 6.67 -16.98 6.02
N ASP A 295 6.89 -16.20 4.96
CA ASP A 295 8.16 -15.54 4.66
C ASP A 295 8.38 -14.27 5.50
N TYR A 296 7.32 -13.49 5.73
CA TYR A 296 7.42 -12.16 6.36
C TYR A 296 6.84 -12.05 7.77
N LYS A 297 5.96 -12.96 8.24
CA LYS A 297 5.26 -12.84 9.54
C LYS A 297 6.13 -12.57 10.76
N ARG A 298 7.36 -13.11 10.76
CA ARG A 298 8.35 -12.93 11.85
C ARG A 298 8.88 -11.50 11.99
N PHE A 299 8.71 -10.68 10.96
CA PHE A 299 9.15 -9.28 10.89
C PHE A 299 7.98 -8.30 11.07
N LEU A 300 6.72 -8.78 11.10
CA LEU A 300 5.56 -7.95 11.42
C LEU A 300 5.54 -7.66 12.92
N THR A 301 5.47 -6.37 13.26
CA THR A 301 5.59 -5.89 14.63
C THR A 301 4.56 -4.81 14.95
N ILE A 302 4.19 -4.73 16.22
CA ILE A 302 3.17 -3.81 16.71
C ILE A 302 3.56 -3.32 18.10
N SER A 303 3.29 -2.06 18.42
CA SER A 303 3.30 -1.61 19.81
C SER A 303 1.90 -1.73 20.42
N GLU A 304 1.81 -1.96 21.73
CA GLU A 304 0.51 -2.15 22.39
C GLU A 304 -0.40 -0.92 22.30
N LYS A 305 0.17 0.27 22.08
CA LYS A 305 -0.55 1.53 21.88
C LYS A 305 -1.12 1.69 20.47
N GLU A 306 -0.44 1.16 19.44
CA GLU A 306 -0.95 1.17 18.06
C GLU A 306 -1.91 0.01 17.80
N ALA A 307 -1.78 -1.08 18.55
CA ALA A 307 -2.58 -2.29 18.34
C ALA A 307 -4.06 -2.05 18.61
N LYS A 308 -4.39 -1.45 19.76
CA LYS A 308 -5.77 -1.36 20.26
C LYS A 308 -6.50 -0.17 19.64
N ILE A 309 -7.68 -0.43 19.08
CA ILE A 309 -8.67 0.60 18.80
C ILE A 309 -9.72 0.57 19.93
N THR A 310 -9.98 1.73 20.54
CA THR A 310 -11.21 1.95 21.32
C THR A 310 -12.26 2.65 20.46
N GLY A 311 -13.54 2.57 20.82
CA GLY A 311 -14.60 3.36 20.18
C GLY A 311 -14.34 4.88 20.26
N LEU A 312 -13.55 5.32 21.26
CA LEU A 312 -13.06 6.68 21.40
C LEU A 312 -11.92 7.04 20.42
N ASP A 313 -11.18 6.07 19.90
CA ASP A 313 -10.15 6.29 18.84
C ASP A 313 -10.77 6.26 17.45
N ALA A 314 -11.78 5.42 17.25
CA ALA A 314 -12.57 5.33 16.02
C ALA A 314 -13.40 6.62 15.73
N LEU A 315 -13.57 7.47 16.76
CA LEU A 315 -14.13 8.83 16.66
C LEU A 315 -13.07 9.94 16.46
N LYS A 316 -11.81 9.59 16.17
CA LYS A 316 -10.70 10.54 15.93
C LYS A 316 -10.15 10.52 14.50
N SER A 317 -10.56 9.57 13.67
CA SER A 317 -10.00 9.38 12.31
C SER A 317 -10.56 10.34 11.25
N ASP A 318 -11.57 11.15 11.58
CA ASP A 318 -11.88 12.38 10.84
C ASP A 318 -10.68 13.34 10.89
N ASN A 319 -9.97 13.45 9.76
CA ASN A 319 -8.66 14.10 9.65
C ASN A 319 -8.58 15.50 10.28
N SER A 320 -7.80 15.65 11.36
CA SER A 320 -6.58 16.50 11.33
C SER A 320 -5.85 16.55 12.68
N ASP A 321 -4.51 16.53 12.61
CA ASP A 321 -3.63 17.01 13.68
C ASP A 321 -3.70 18.54 13.78
N LYS A 322 -4.81 19.04 14.33
CA LYS A 322 -4.94 20.45 14.72
C LYS A 322 -5.16 20.56 16.23
N PRO A 323 -4.50 21.51 16.92
CA PRO A 323 -4.84 21.82 18.30
C PRO A 323 -6.33 22.17 18.38
N LEU A 324 -7.00 21.77 19.47
CA LEU A 324 -8.45 21.92 19.69
C LEU A 324 -8.94 23.26 19.12
N THR A 325 -9.59 23.21 17.95
CA THR A 325 -9.84 24.43 17.19
C THR A 325 -10.82 25.32 17.94
N LYS A 326 -10.80 26.62 17.60
CA LYS A 326 -11.67 27.61 18.21
C LYS A 326 -13.15 27.19 18.15
N GLU A 327 -13.58 26.57 17.05
CA GLU A 327 -14.94 26.01 16.92
C GLU A 327 -15.19 24.87 17.93
N ARG A 328 -14.19 23.99 18.15
CA ARG A 328 -14.29 22.78 18.97
C ARG A 328 -14.25 23.06 20.47
N ILE A 329 -13.60 24.15 20.90
CA ILE A 329 -13.71 24.68 22.27
C ILE A 329 -15.07 25.37 22.45
N LEU A 330 -15.48 26.21 21.49
CA LEU A 330 -16.78 26.88 21.53
C LEU A 330 -17.97 25.91 21.47
N SER A 331 -17.85 24.72 20.84
CA SER A 331 -18.90 23.70 20.86
C SER A 331 -19.10 23.02 22.22
N VAL A 332 -18.09 23.07 23.11
CA VAL A 332 -18.21 22.57 24.49
C VAL A 332 -18.80 23.66 25.39
N LEU A 333 -18.33 24.90 25.26
CA LEU A 333 -18.81 26.04 26.05
C LEU A 333 -20.26 26.46 25.70
N ASN A 334 -20.74 26.17 24.49
CA ASN A 334 -22.10 26.48 24.03
C ASN A 334 -23.02 25.25 24.01
N CYS A 335 -22.87 24.31 24.95
CA CYS A 335 -23.79 23.18 25.10
C CYS A 335 -25.24 23.68 25.37
N PRO A 336 -26.29 23.03 24.82
CA PRO A 336 -27.67 23.50 24.99
C PRO A 336 -28.19 23.32 26.43
N GLY A 337 -28.08 24.38 27.25
CA GLY A 337 -28.53 24.37 28.64
C GLY A 337 -28.31 25.65 29.43
N GLU A 338 -27.48 26.59 28.97
CA GLU A 338 -27.19 27.85 29.67
C GLU A 338 -27.46 29.10 28.83
N ASP A 339 -27.75 30.21 29.52
CA ASP A 339 -28.00 31.51 28.88
C ASP A 339 -26.70 32.19 28.43
N GLY A 340 -26.57 32.41 27.12
CA GLY A 340 -25.59 33.31 26.50
C GLY A 340 -24.44 32.61 25.75
N ILE A 341 -24.10 33.16 24.58
CA ILE A 341 -23.10 32.59 23.66
C ILE A 341 -21.68 32.96 24.08
N TRP A 342 -20.78 31.99 24.12
CA TRP A 342 -19.34 32.19 24.25
C TRP A 342 -18.70 32.51 22.90
N SER A 343 -17.74 33.45 22.93
CA SER A 343 -16.90 33.88 21.80
C SER A 343 -15.43 33.87 22.21
N CYS A 344 -14.49 34.07 21.28
CA CYS A 344 -13.07 34.22 21.61
C CYS A 344 -12.37 35.25 20.72
N THR A 345 -11.42 35.96 21.32
CA THR A 345 -10.56 36.99 20.73
C THR A 345 -9.10 36.65 20.99
N LYS A 346 -8.28 36.69 19.94
CA LYS A 346 -6.82 36.66 20.09
C LYS A 346 -6.38 37.89 20.88
N SER A 347 -5.49 37.70 21.85
CA SER A 347 -4.97 38.78 22.69
C SER A 347 -3.87 39.56 21.95
N GLU A 348 -4.24 40.60 21.19
CA GLU A 348 -3.29 41.65 20.84
C GLU A 348 -2.99 42.50 22.08
N LEU A 349 -1.81 42.25 22.67
CA LEU A 349 -1.11 43.06 23.68
C LEU A 349 -2.00 43.86 24.66
N ILE A 350 -2.42 43.21 25.75
CA ILE A 350 -2.81 43.93 26.97
C ILE A 350 -1.55 44.59 27.53
N SER A 351 -1.54 45.92 27.60
CA SER A 351 -0.51 46.71 28.29
C SER A 351 -0.69 46.65 29.81
N ASP A 352 0.40 46.74 30.57
CA ASP A 352 0.51 46.38 32.01
C ASP A 352 -0.30 47.25 33.03
N GLU A 353 -1.29 48.04 32.59
CA GLU A 353 -2.08 48.94 33.44
C GLU A 353 -3.60 48.75 33.25
N ASP A 354 -4.17 47.71 33.87
CA ASP A 354 -5.47 47.81 34.56
C ASP A 354 -5.75 46.58 35.46
N TYR A 355 -6.37 46.83 36.62
CA TYR A 355 -6.55 45.92 37.78
C TYR A 355 -6.80 44.41 37.49
N PHE A 356 -5.93 43.56 38.05
CA PHE A 356 -6.11 42.10 38.13
C PHE A 356 -7.05 41.67 39.28
N ASP A 357 -7.68 40.51 39.09
CA ASP A 357 -8.19 39.63 40.15
C ASP A 357 -7.45 38.27 40.02
N ASP A 358 -7.00 37.70 41.14
CA ASP A 358 -5.87 36.75 41.22
C ASP A 358 -6.25 35.30 40.85
N SER A 359 -6.74 35.07 39.64
CA SER A 359 -7.26 33.75 39.21
C SER A 359 -6.87 33.28 37.80
N ILE A 360 -5.76 33.77 37.24
CA ILE A 360 -5.27 33.36 35.90
C ILE A 360 -3.93 32.61 35.99
N SER A 361 -3.94 31.32 35.65
CA SER A 361 -2.74 30.51 35.42
C SER A 361 -3.02 29.42 34.37
N ASN A 362 -1.97 28.87 33.74
CA ASN A 362 -2.08 28.06 32.53
C ASN A 362 -2.99 26.82 32.68
N VAL A 363 -4.06 26.78 31.91
CA VAL A 363 -5.17 25.83 32.04
C VAL A 363 -4.93 24.58 31.21
N THR A 364 -4.99 23.40 31.86
CA THR A 364 -4.99 22.08 31.18
C THR A 364 -6.35 21.40 31.29
N LYS A 365 -6.51 20.24 30.64
CA LYS A 365 -7.80 19.54 30.43
C LYS A 365 -8.66 19.34 31.70
N CYS A 366 -8.06 19.27 32.89
CA CYS A 366 -8.73 19.02 34.17
C CYS A 366 -9.44 20.25 34.80
N THR A 367 -9.74 21.29 34.03
CA THR A 367 -10.28 22.56 34.57
C THR A 367 -11.56 23.05 33.89
N LEU A 368 -12.01 22.39 32.80
CA LEU A 368 -13.34 22.66 32.22
C LEU A 368 -14.47 22.38 33.22
N ASP A 369 -14.30 21.37 34.07
CA ASP A 369 -15.23 20.96 35.13
C ASP A 369 -15.37 21.98 36.30
N LYS A 370 -14.83 23.19 36.14
CA LYS A 370 -14.83 24.27 37.16
C LYS A 370 -15.39 25.60 36.67
N ILE A 371 -15.84 25.70 35.42
CA ILE A 371 -16.50 26.90 34.90
C ILE A 371 -17.92 26.94 35.49
N ASP A 372 -18.28 28.07 36.12
CA ASP A 372 -19.62 28.28 36.67
C ASP A 372 -20.47 29.20 35.79
N SER A 373 -21.77 29.29 36.07
CA SER A 373 -22.72 30.11 35.31
C SER A 373 -22.50 31.62 35.44
N ASN A 374 -21.69 32.08 36.41
CA ASN A 374 -21.31 33.49 36.58
C ASN A 374 -20.03 33.86 35.83
N THR A 375 -19.24 32.87 35.40
CA THR A 375 -17.98 33.07 34.69
C THR A 375 -18.23 33.74 33.34
N LYS A 376 -17.57 34.87 33.08
CA LYS A 376 -17.75 35.68 31.85
C LYS A 376 -16.55 35.69 30.91
N LYS A 377 -15.36 35.36 31.44
CA LYS A 377 -14.08 35.33 30.74
C LYS A 377 -13.26 34.12 31.21
N VAL A 378 -12.53 33.47 30.30
CA VAL A 378 -11.52 32.44 30.61
C VAL A 378 -10.41 32.47 29.57
N ILE A 379 -9.16 32.22 29.96
CA ILE A 379 -8.03 32.12 29.04
C ILE A 379 -7.65 30.65 28.85
N ILE A 380 -7.63 30.17 27.60
CA ILE A 380 -7.29 28.79 27.25
C ILE A 380 -6.28 28.84 26.10
N ASN A 381 -5.13 28.18 26.25
CA ASN A 381 -4.01 28.18 25.29
C ASN A 381 -3.50 29.60 24.90
N GLY A 382 -3.71 30.60 25.75
CA GLY A 382 -3.32 32.00 25.52
C GLY A 382 -4.39 32.88 24.85
N ASP A 383 -5.48 32.29 24.33
CA ASP A 383 -6.61 33.03 23.78
C ASP A 383 -7.65 33.37 24.85
N LEU A 384 -8.25 34.56 24.78
CA LEU A 384 -9.30 35.03 25.69
C LEU A 384 -10.69 34.67 25.15
N TYR A 385 -11.42 33.83 25.89
CA TYR A 385 -12.80 33.44 25.63
C TYR A 385 -13.72 34.31 26.48
N GLU A 386 -14.67 35.01 25.87
CA GLU A 386 -15.59 35.94 26.54
C GLU A 386 -17.05 35.70 26.08
N LYS A 387 -17.99 35.73 27.02
CA LYS A 387 -19.41 35.44 26.79
C LYS A 387 -20.12 36.64 26.11
N LYS A 388 -20.07 36.69 24.77
CA LYS A 388 -20.58 37.77 23.90
C LYS A 388 -21.17 37.23 22.58
N THR A 389 -22.16 37.95 22.05
CA THR A 389 -22.87 37.61 20.80
C THR A 389 -22.05 37.91 19.53
N LEU A 390 -21.60 36.85 18.86
CA LEU A 390 -21.31 36.73 17.41
C LEU A 390 -20.45 37.82 16.71
N ASN A 391 -19.20 37.47 16.35
CA ASN A 391 -18.89 37.00 14.98
C ASN A 391 -17.42 36.50 14.79
N SER A 392 -17.20 35.85 13.64
CA SER A 392 -15.98 35.29 12.99
C SER A 392 -14.65 36.08 13.12
N ASN A 393 -13.42 35.52 13.02
CA ASN A 393 -13.02 34.15 12.59
C ASN A 393 -11.75 33.53 13.30
N SER A 394 -10.67 33.17 12.57
CA SER A 394 -9.97 31.85 12.66
C SER A 394 -8.45 31.82 12.31
N TYR A 395 -7.80 30.65 12.53
CA TYR A 395 -6.54 30.09 11.95
C TYR A 395 -5.17 30.81 12.24
N GLU A 396 -3.99 30.16 12.29
CA GLU A 396 -3.54 28.73 12.31
C GLU A 396 -2.13 28.63 13.03
N ASN A 397 -1.25 27.60 13.03
CA ASN A 397 -1.06 26.37 12.20
C ASN A 397 -0.42 25.13 12.93
N GLU A 398 0.63 24.49 12.35
CA GLU A 398 1.20 23.14 12.65
C GLU A 398 2.38 23.07 13.66
N VAL A 399 2.71 21.84 14.15
CA VAL A 399 4.06 21.19 14.08
C VAL A 399 4.03 19.73 14.60
N THR A 400 4.94 18.87 14.13
CA THR A 400 5.04 17.41 14.37
C THR A 400 5.93 16.97 15.56
N GLU A 401 5.71 15.79 16.14
CA GLU A 401 6.67 15.09 17.01
C GLU A 401 6.82 13.57 16.74
N LYS A 402 7.94 12.98 17.22
CA LYS A 402 8.26 11.54 17.19
C LYS A 402 8.48 11.00 18.60
N ALA A 403 8.06 9.76 18.89
CA ALA A 403 8.49 9.02 20.09
C ALA A 403 8.53 7.50 19.85
N SER A 404 9.48 6.81 20.50
CA SER A 404 9.72 5.36 20.33
C SER A 404 9.86 4.63 21.67
N SER A 405 9.11 3.53 21.85
CA SER A 405 9.50 2.29 22.59
C SER A 405 8.26 1.42 22.89
N GLY A 406 8.41 0.10 22.82
CA GLY A 406 7.32 -0.86 23.14
C GLY A 406 6.86 -1.76 21.99
N VAL A 407 7.73 -2.03 21.01
CA VAL A 407 7.42 -2.83 19.81
C VAL A 407 7.67 -4.32 20.07
N ILE A 408 6.70 -5.19 19.76
CA ILE A 408 6.84 -6.66 19.81
C ILE A 408 6.31 -7.32 18.51
N THR A 409 6.68 -8.57 18.25
CA THR A 409 6.18 -9.30 17.07
C THR A 409 4.68 -9.60 17.18
N ILE A 410 3.96 -9.50 16.07
CA ILE A 410 2.49 -9.66 16.06
C ILE A 410 2.04 -11.07 16.49
N GLU A 411 2.81 -12.11 16.17
CA GLU A 411 2.54 -13.48 16.66
C GLU A 411 2.66 -13.60 18.19
N LYS A 412 3.54 -12.81 18.83
CA LYS A 412 3.66 -12.75 20.29
C LYS A 412 2.56 -11.90 20.93
N TYR A 413 2.11 -10.84 20.26
CA TYR A 413 1.01 -9.99 20.73
C TYR A 413 -0.34 -10.73 20.76
N LEU A 414 -0.62 -11.52 19.72
CA LEU A 414 -1.84 -12.31 19.62
C LEU A 414 -1.90 -13.43 20.66
N GLY A 415 -0.86 -14.27 20.75
CA GLY A 415 -0.78 -15.35 21.74
C GLY A 415 -2.02 -16.26 21.74
N SER A 416 -2.82 -16.18 22.81
CA SER A 416 -4.11 -16.86 22.97
C SER A 416 -5.29 -15.90 23.19
N LYS A 417 -5.12 -14.61 22.88
CA LYS A 417 -6.20 -13.61 22.98
C LYS A 417 -7.33 -13.92 21.99
N LYS A 418 -8.57 -13.65 22.39
CA LYS A 418 -9.71 -13.52 21.46
C LYS A 418 -9.78 -12.06 21.01
N VAL A 419 -9.53 -11.83 19.73
CA VAL A 419 -9.49 -10.50 19.12
C VAL A 419 -10.22 -10.50 17.78
N PHE A 420 -10.81 -9.37 17.43
CA PHE A 420 -11.18 -9.05 16.05
C PHE A 420 -10.08 -8.18 15.43
N TRP A 421 -10.06 -8.07 14.10
CA TRP A 421 -9.23 -7.10 13.41
C TRP A 421 -10.05 -6.23 12.45
N VAL A 422 -9.50 -5.08 12.07
CA VAL A 422 -10.07 -4.19 11.06
C VAL A 422 -8.96 -3.58 10.21
N SER A 423 -9.22 -3.41 8.91
CA SER A 423 -8.26 -2.76 8.01
C SER A 423 -8.03 -1.29 8.40
N ALA A 424 -6.80 -0.80 8.20
CA ALA A 424 -6.41 0.57 8.54
C ALA A 424 -7.36 1.66 8.03
N ASN A 425 -7.95 1.40 6.85
CA ASN A 425 -8.78 2.32 6.06
C ASN A 425 -10.29 2.15 6.28
N GLU A 426 -10.70 1.17 7.10
CA GLU A 426 -12.11 0.84 7.33
C GLU A 426 -12.54 0.99 8.80
N VAL A 427 -11.70 1.60 9.64
CA VAL A 427 -12.01 1.86 11.05
C VAL A 427 -13.33 2.62 11.20
N ASP A 428 -13.46 3.77 10.52
CA ASP A 428 -14.62 4.67 10.60
C ASP A 428 -15.94 4.02 10.16
N LYS A 429 -15.86 3.09 9.20
CA LYS A 429 -16.98 2.30 8.67
C LYS A 429 -17.56 1.34 9.72
N PHE A 430 -16.75 0.89 10.68
CA PHE A 430 -17.09 -0.11 11.69
C PHE A 430 -17.11 0.42 13.13
N ASN A 431 -17.26 1.74 13.32
CA ASN A 431 -17.29 2.39 14.63
C ASN A 431 -18.31 1.77 15.61
N THR A 432 -19.47 1.31 15.12
CA THR A 432 -20.52 0.69 15.95
C THR A 432 -20.07 -0.70 16.44
N GLU A 433 -19.47 -1.48 15.56
CA GLU A 433 -18.96 -2.83 15.81
C GLU A 433 -17.75 -2.81 16.74
N ILE A 434 -16.85 -1.82 16.59
CA ILE A 434 -15.70 -1.59 17.47
C ILE A 434 -16.18 -1.25 18.89
N ALA A 435 -17.15 -0.33 19.04
CA ALA A 435 -17.75 0.00 20.33
C ALA A 435 -18.48 -1.20 20.97
N LEU A 436 -19.13 -2.04 20.16
CA LEU A 436 -19.76 -3.28 20.60
C LEU A 436 -18.73 -4.29 21.15
N ALA A 437 -17.59 -4.45 20.45
CA ALA A 437 -16.49 -5.30 20.93
C ALA A 437 -15.94 -4.82 22.28
N GLU A 438 -15.65 -3.52 22.40
CA GLU A 438 -15.11 -2.90 23.60
C GLU A 438 -16.07 -3.04 24.80
N TYR A 439 -17.38 -2.82 24.59
CA TYR A 439 -18.41 -2.97 25.62
C TYR A 439 -18.44 -4.37 26.24
N TYR A 440 -18.23 -5.42 25.43
CA TYR A 440 -18.13 -6.81 25.92
C TYR A 440 -16.72 -7.23 26.36
N GLY A 441 -15.74 -6.31 26.31
CA GLY A 441 -14.36 -6.55 26.75
C GLY A 441 -13.52 -7.34 25.75
N ILE A 442 -13.82 -7.25 24.46
CA ILE A 442 -13.11 -7.92 23.37
C ILE A 442 -12.21 -6.89 22.68
N GLU A 443 -10.95 -7.27 22.42
CA GLU A 443 -9.94 -6.38 21.85
C GLU A 443 -10.07 -6.36 20.31
N VAL A 444 -10.05 -5.16 19.70
CA VAL A 444 -10.01 -4.99 18.24
C VAL A 444 -8.64 -4.45 17.83
N ILE A 445 -8.01 -5.10 16.86
CA ILE A 445 -6.67 -4.76 16.38
C ILE A 445 -6.73 -3.99 15.05
N LYS A 446 -6.04 -2.85 14.98
CA LYS A 446 -5.82 -2.14 13.70
C LYS A 446 -4.77 -2.87 12.88
N SER A 447 -5.09 -3.23 11.63
CA SER A 447 -4.05 -3.60 10.66
C SER A 447 -3.24 -2.36 10.26
N LYS A 448 -1.93 -2.49 9.99
CA LYS A 448 -1.13 -1.35 9.49
C LYS A 448 -1.14 -1.24 7.96
N ASN A 449 -1.28 -2.37 7.26
CA ASN A 449 -1.26 -2.49 5.80
C ASN A 449 -1.59 -3.94 5.37
N VAL A 450 -1.62 -4.19 4.06
CA VAL A 450 -1.92 -5.48 3.40
C VAL A 450 -1.12 -6.70 3.89
N LEU A 451 0.06 -6.53 4.50
CA LEU A 451 0.78 -7.65 5.11
C LEU A 451 0.19 -8.08 6.45
N TYR A 452 -0.42 -7.14 7.19
CA TYR A 452 -1.15 -7.42 8.42
C TYR A 452 -2.51 -8.04 8.10
N ASP A 453 -3.23 -7.51 7.10
CA ASP A 453 -4.51 -8.07 6.61
C ASP A 453 -4.34 -9.56 6.26
N LYS A 454 -3.46 -9.88 5.30
CA LYS A 454 -3.14 -11.27 4.89
C LYS A 454 -2.62 -12.14 6.03
N PHE A 455 -1.90 -11.56 6.99
CA PHE A 455 -1.45 -12.29 8.16
C PHE A 455 -2.63 -12.66 9.10
N PHE A 456 -3.55 -11.74 9.37
CA PHE A 456 -4.74 -12.01 10.18
C PHE A 456 -5.70 -13.01 9.52
N GLU A 457 -5.94 -12.87 8.21
CA GLU A 457 -6.64 -13.85 7.37
C GLU A 457 -6.04 -15.26 7.53
N SER A 458 -4.70 -15.38 7.38
CA SER A 458 -3.99 -16.66 7.48
C SER A 458 -4.00 -17.30 8.88
N LYS A 459 -4.43 -16.55 9.90
CA LYS A 459 -4.63 -17.01 11.28
C LYS A 459 -6.07 -17.39 11.57
N GLY A 460 -7.01 -17.14 10.65
CA GLY A 460 -8.44 -17.30 10.90
C GLY A 460 -8.97 -16.34 11.96
N LEU A 461 -8.38 -15.14 12.08
CA LEU A 461 -8.93 -14.10 12.93
C LEU A 461 -10.11 -13.45 12.22
N PRO A 462 -11.28 -13.32 12.88
CA PRO A 462 -12.45 -12.72 12.26
C PRO A 462 -12.27 -11.21 12.06
N GLU A 463 -12.77 -10.71 10.95
CA GLU A 463 -12.92 -9.26 10.75
C GLU A 463 -14.01 -8.72 11.69
N ILE A 464 -13.86 -7.47 12.12
CA ILE A 464 -14.83 -6.77 12.97
C ILE A 464 -16.26 -6.75 12.39
N SER A 465 -16.40 -6.89 11.06
CA SER A 465 -17.68 -7.03 10.35
C SER A 465 -18.48 -8.27 10.78
N GLU A 466 -17.79 -9.37 11.13
CA GLU A 466 -18.37 -10.66 11.52
C GLU A 466 -18.89 -10.68 12.97
N ILE A 467 -18.67 -9.62 13.75
CA ILE A 467 -18.93 -9.61 15.20
C ILE A 467 -20.37 -10.02 15.55
N ARG A 468 -21.35 -9.65 14.71
CA ARG A 468 -22.78 -9.93 14.93
C ARG A 468 -23.15 -11.39 14.68
N ASP A 469 -22.38 -12.12 13.88
CA ASP A 469 -22.58 -13.55 13.58
C ASP A 469 -21.75 -14.47 14.51
N ILE A 470 -20.72 -13.91 15.15
CA ILE A 470 -19.80 -14.61 16.06
C ILE A 470 -20.20 -14.43 17.53
N LEU A 471 -20.76 -13.27 17.92
CA LEU A 471 -21.24 -13.04 19.29
C LEU A 471 -22.72 -13.39 19.44
N LYS A 472 -23.05 -14.16 20.48
CA LYS A 472 -24.43 -14.48 20.85
C LYS A 472 -24.67 -14.13 22.32
N PHE A 473 -25.67 -13.28 22.55
CA PHE A 473 -26.08 -12.82 23.87
C PHE A 473 -27.27 -13.63 24.38
N GLU A 474 -27.09 -14.29 25.51
CA GLU A 474 -28.13 -15.11 26.14
C GLU A 474 -28.51 -14.53 27.50
N HIS A 475 -29.60 -13.77 27.50
CA HIS A 475 -30.20 -13.24 28.73
C HIS A 475 -30.86 -14.36 29.54
N LYS A 476 -30.62 -14.35 30.85
CA LYS A 476 -31.21 -15.24 31.84
C LYS A 476 -31.86 -14.42 32.95
N PHE A 477 -33.11 -14.73 33.24
CA PHE A 477 -33.98 -13.99 34.14
C PHE A 477 -34.27 -14.85 35.37
N ASP A 478 -33.59 -14.57 36.49
CA ASP A 478 -33.92 -15.24 37.74
C ASP A 478 -35.11 -14.53 38.40
N ASN A 479 -36.08 -15.31 38.89
CA ASN A 479 -37.24 -14.85 39.64
C ASN A 479 -38.07 -13.75 38.91
N LEU A 480 -38.60 -13.99 37.71
CA LEU A 480 -39.41 -13.00 36.95
C LEU A 480 -40.71 -12.59 37.70
N GLY A 481 -41.08 -11.30 37.61
CA GLY A 481 -42.33 -10.73 38.17
C GLY A 481 -42.13 -9.94 39.48
N SER A 482 -43.16 -9.29 40.04
CA SER A 482 -43.02 -8.55 41.31
C SER A 482 -42.98 -9.49 42.54
N LYS A 483 -41.92 -9.44 43.34
CA LYS A 483 -41.75 -10.29 44.55
C LYS A 483 -42.50 -9.79 45.80
N ASN A 484 -42.96 -8.54 45.81
CA ASN A 484 -43.54 -7.86 46.98
C ASN A 484 -44.33 -6.63 46.55
N ASN A 485 -45.19 -6.11 47.43
CA ASN A 485 -46.05 -4.95 47.14
C ASN A 485 -45.27 -3.72 46.66
N LYS A 486 -44.03 -3.50 47.11
CA LYS A 486 -43.20 -2.35 46.70
C LYS A 486 -42.74 -2.46 45.24
N GLU A 487 -42.42 -3.68 44.79
CA GLU A 487 -42.18 -4.00 43.38
C GLU A 487 -43.45 -3.86 42.55
N SER A 488 -44.62 -4.27 43.07
CA SER A 488 -45.90 -4.07 42.38
C SER A 488 -46.27 -2.58 42.27
N ASN A 489 -46.04 -1.79 43.33
CA ASN A 489 -46.26 -0.34 43.35
C ASN A 489 -45.34 0.40 42.35
N PHE A 490 -44.13 -0.12 42.11
CA PHE A 490 -43.25 0.38 41.05
C PHE A 490 -43.77 0.06 39.65
N LEU A 491 -44.27 -1.16 39.41
CA LEU A 491 -44.88 -1.50 38.11
C LEU A 491 -46.16 -0.68 37.84
N LEU A 492 -47.00 -0.46 38.87
CA LEU A 492 -48.15 0.44 38.81
C LEU A 492 -47.75 1.89 38.52
N LEU A 493 -46.59 2.35 38.99
CA LEU A 493 -46.07 3.68 38.64
C LEU A 493 -45.76 3.74 37.14
N LEU A 494 -45.18 2.68 36.55
CA LEU A 494 -44.90 2.59 35.11
C LEU A 494 -46.14 2.46 34.21
N ASP A 495 -47.34 2.13 34.73
CA ASP A 495 -48.58 2.08 33.94
C ASP A 495 -48.87 3.40 33.21
N ALA A 496 -48.50 4.55 33.78
CA ALA A 496 -48.63 5.83 33.11
C ALA A 496 -47.85 5.88 31.77
N VAL A 497 -46.65 5.30 31.74
CA VAL A 497 -45.81 5.19 30.53
C VAL A 497 -46.42 4.19 29.54
N ARG A 498 -46.94 3.06 30.05
CA ARG A 498 -47.65 2.06 29.24
C ARG A 498 -48.85 2.68 28.52
N ILE A 499 -49.66 3.45 29.24
CA ILE A 499 -50.85 4.13 28.70
C ILE A 499 -50.44 5.21 27.69
N LYS A 500 -49.47 6.08 28.02
CA LYS A 500 -49.03 7.16 27.13
C LYS A 500 -48.58 6.66 25.75
N TYR A 501 -47.86 5.54 25.70
CA TYR A 501 -47.36 4.96 24.45
C TYR A 501 -48.21 3.80 23.90
N ASN A 502 -49.42 3.57 24.45
CA ASN A 502 -50.36 2.52 24.05
C ASN A 502 -49.73 1.11 23.98
N LEU A 503 -48.95 0.75 25.00
CA LEU A 503 -48.21 -0.52 25.09
C LEU A 503 -49.07 -1.63 25.72
N LYS A 504 -48.70 -2.89 25.42
CA LYS A 504 -49.38 -4.09 25.93
C LYS A 504 -49.43 -4.14 27.46
N GLU A 505 -50.49 -4.72 28.01
CA GLU A 505 -50.54 -5.04 29.44
C GLU A 505 -49.38 -5.96 29.85
N ASN A 506 -48.84 -5.74 31.06
CA ASN A 506 -47.65 -6.42 31.58
C ASN A 506 -46.36 -6.25 30.74
N VAL A 507 -46.28 -5.20 29.89
CA VAL A 507 -45.05 -4.89 29.14
C VAL A 507 -43.84 -4.65 30.04
N PHE A 508 -44.01 -4.07 31.23
CA PHE A 508 -42.92 -3.87 32.18
C PHE A 508 -42.86 -5.00 33.21
N ASN A 509 -41.69 -5.62 33.36
CA ASN A 509 -41.43 -6.71 34.28
C ASN A 509 -40.14 -6.49 35.08
N LEU A 510 -40.00 -7.20 36.20
CA LEU A 510 -38.78 -7.20 37.03
C LEU A 510 -38.14 -8.58 37.05
N ALA A 511 -36.80 -8.63 36.97
CA ALA A 511 -36.03 -9.85 37.16
C ALA A 511 -34.71 -9.56 37.90
N ASP A 512 -34.01 -10.62 38.29
CA ASP A 512 -32.58 -10.54 38.60
C ASP A 512 -31.84 -11.00 37.32
N ILE A 513 -31.31 -10.05 36.55
CA ILE A 513 -30.85 -10.28 35.17
C ILE A 513 -29.39 -10.74 35.15
N SER A 514 -29.07 -11.63 34.22
CA SER A 514 -27.69 -11.88 33.80
C SER A 514 -27.60 -12.15 32.31
N CYS A 515 -26.60 -11.57 31.64
CA CYS A 515 -26.32 -11.81 30.23
C CYS A 515 -25.10 -12.72 30.08
N VAL A 516 -25.25 -13.85 29.40
CA VAL A 516 -24.12 -14.70 29.00
C VAL A 516 -23.65 -14.28 27.62
N VAL A 517 -22.40 -13.85 27.51
CA VAL A 517 -21.75 -13.53 26.23
C VAL A 517 -21.06 -14.79 25.74
N ASN A 518 -21.49 -15.31 24.60
CA ASN A 518 -20.91 -16.48 23.94
C ASN A 518 -20.21 -16.07 22.63
N TYR A 519 -19.08 -16.71 22.33
CA TYR A 519 -18.27 -16.49 21.13
C TYR A 519 -18.23 -17.77 20.30
N LYS A 520 -18.59 -17.68 19.01
CA LYS A 520 -18.55 -18.78 18.05
C LYS A 520 -17.09 -19.10 17.68
N GLN A 521 -16.64 -20.31 17.96
CA GLN A 521 -15.30 -20.79 17.65
C GLN A 521 -15.40 -22.24 17.17
N ASP A 522 -14.80 -22.55 16.02
CA ASP A 522 -14.83 -23.89 15.42
C ASP A 522 -16.27 -24.40 15.13
N GLY A 523 -17.21 -23.46 14.94
CA GLY A 523 -18.64 -23.72 14.80
C GLY A 523 -19.45 -23.70 16.11
N GLU A 524 -18.80 -23.89 17.27
CA GLU A 524 -19.44 -23.97 18.58
C GLU A 524 -19.47 -22.64 19.34
N TYR A 525 -20.54 -22.36 20.09
CA TYR A 525 -20.63 -21.19 20.96
C TYR A 525 -19.95 -21.44 22.32
N LYS A 526 -18.73 -20.91 22.48
CA LYS A 526 -17.93 -21.00 23.71
C LYS A 526 -18.10 -19.73 24.54
N LYS A 527 -18.61 -19.88 25.77
CA LYS A 527 -18.84 -18.78 26.72
C LYS A 527 -17.58 -17.94 26.96
N ILE A 528 -17.68 -16.61 26.84
CA ILE A 528 -16.63 -15.66 27.24
C ILE A 528 -16.83 -15.25 28.71
N LYS A 529 -17.98 -14.66 29.02
CA LYS A 529 -18.27 -13.98 30.29
C LYS A 529 -19.75 -14.14 30.65
N THR A 530 -20.08 -14.01 31.93
CA THR A 530 -21.44 -13.66 32.37
C THR A 530 -21.40 -12.27 32.99
N LEU A 531 -22.21 -11.36 32.46
CA LEU A 531 -22.56 -10.10 33.11
C LEU A 531 -23.64 -10.41 34.16
N LYS A 532 -23.42 -10.07 35.44
CA LYS A 532 -24.43 -10.27 36.49
C LYS A 532 -24.28 -9.23 37.60
N ASN A 533 -25.39 -8.58 37.94
CA ASN A 533 -25.38 -7.48 38.90
C ASN A 533 -25.03 -7.94 40.33
N THR A 534 -24.18 -7.14 40.96
CA THR A 534 -23.74 -7.28 42.36
C THR A 534 -24.05 -5.99 43.12
N THR A 535 -23.96 -6.01 44.45
CA THR A 535 -24.13 -4.80 45.28
C THR A 535 -23.01 -3.76 45.12
N LYS A 536 -21.93 -4.08 44.41
CA LYS A 536 -20.80 -3.17 44.13
C LYS A 536 -20.62 -2.80 42.66
N LYS A 537 -21.31 -3.49 41.76
CA LYS A 537 -21.23 -3.27 40.31
C LYS A 537 -22.52 -3.73 39.63
N ILE A 538 -23.15 -2.81 38.92
CA ILE A 538 -24.21 -3.07 37.93
C ILE A 538 -23.53 -3.22 36.55
N GLU A 539 -23.91 -4.25 35.81
CA GLU A 539 -23.45 -4.51 34.42
C GLU A 539 -24.61 -4.61 33.43
N VAL A 540 -25.88 -4.70 33.89
CA VAL A 540 -27.10 -4.75 33.06
C VAL A 540 -28.19 -3.95 33.78
N TYR A 541 -28.83 -2.97 33.14
CA TYR A 541 -29.86 -2.13 33.78
C TYR A 541 -31.29 -2.62 33.46
N GLY A 542 -31.52 -3.03 32.22
CA GLY A 542 -32.68 -3.79 31.77
C GLY A 542 -32.32 -4.66 30.56
N CYS A 543 -33.32 -5.27 29.94
CA CYS A 543 -33.33 -5.55 28.50
C CYS A 543 -34.75 -5.76 27.94
N LYS A 544 -34.95 -5.33 26.69
CA LYS A 544 -36.11 -5.65 25.84
C LYS A 544 -36.07 -7.12 25.43
N PHE A 545 -36.96 -7.94 25.98
CA PHE A 545 -37.04 -9.37 25.69
C PHE A 545 -38.41 -9.74 25.09
N ARG A 546 -38.42 -10.19 23.83
CA ARG A 546 -39.64 -10.46 23.06
C ARG A 546 -40.57 -9.23 23.02
N ASP A 547 -41.70 -9.30 23.71
CA ASP A 547 -42.75 -8.29 23.80
C ASP A 547 -42.82 -7.64 25.20
N GLU A 548 -41.77 -7.82 26.01
CA GLU A 548 -41.61 -7.26 27.35
C GLU A 548 -40.33 -6.40 27.46
N ILE A 549 -40.33 -5.49 28.43
CA ILE A 549 -39.18 -4.74 28.95
C ILE A 549 -38.94 -5.24 30.37
N ILE A 550 -37.81 -5.92 30.57
CA ILE A 550 -37.46 -6.51 31.87
C ILE A 550 -36.36 -5.65 32.51
N LEU A 551 -36.63 -5.07 33.67
CA LEU A 551 -35.70 -4.21 34.40
C LEU A 551 -35.04 -4.99 35.56
N ASP A 552 -33.76 -4.74 35.84
CA ASP A 552 -33.05 -5.44 36.92
C ASP A 552 -33.31 -4.81 38.29
N ARG A 553 -33.70 -5.64 39.27
CA ARG A 553 -34.01 -5.19 40.63
C ARG A 553 -32.87 -4.46 41.36
N LYS A 554 -31.61 -4.86 41.10
CA LYS A 554 -30.43 -4.26 41.74
C LYS A 554 -30.05 -2.95 41.06
N ALA A 555 -30.21 -2.88 39.74
CA ALA A 555 -30.04 -1.64 38.99
C ALA A 555 -31.03 -0.55 39.45
N ILE A 556 -32.33 -0.88 39.55
CA ILE A 556 -33.36 0.06 40.03
C ILE A 556 -33.14 0.45 41.50
N SER A 557 -32.62 -0.46 42.34
CA SER A 557 -32.39 -0.23 43.77
C SER A 557 -33.63 0.27 44.55
N LEU A 558 -34.80 -0.33 44.27
CA LEU A 558 -36.10 0.00 44.89
C LEU A 558 -36.11 0.10 46.42
N LYS A 559 -35.13 -0.50 47.11
CA LYS A 559 -34.90 -0.33 48.55
C LYS A 559 -34.89 1.14 49.01
N ASP A 560 -34.34 2.05 48.22
CA ASP A 560 -34.01 3.43 48.65
C ASP A 560 -35.18 4.44 48.53
N PHE A 561 -36.30 4.03 47.94
CA PHE A 561 -37.54 4.84 47.83
C PHE A 561 -38.62 4.30 48.77
N ASN A 562 -39.61 5.10 49.17
CA ASN A 562 -40.76 4.62 49.95
C ASN A 562 -42.06 4.75 49.14
N LEU A 563 -42.34 3.75 48.29
CA LEU A 563 -43.43 3.80 47.30
C LEU A 563 -44.78 3.39 47.89
N ASN A 564 -45.70 4.35 48.01
CA ASN A 564 -46.99 4.20 48.69
C ASN A 564 -48.22 4.32 47.76
N ILE A 565 -48.01 4.31 46.44
CA ILE A 565 -49.09 4.18 45.45
C ILE A 565 -49.88 2.87 45.68
N SER A 566 -51.19 2.91 45.48
CA SER A 566 -52.00 1.73 45.20
C SER A 566 -53.05 2.03 44.13
N PRO A 567 -53.73 1.02 43.55
CA PRO A 567 -54.83 1.24 42.60
C PRO A 567 -56.01 2.05 43.18
N GLN A 568 -56.10 2.15 44.52
CA GLN A 568 -57.13 2.92 45.24
C GLN A 568 -56.63 4.30 45.69
N ASN A 569 -55.33 4.58 45.58
CA ASN A 569 -54.69 5.84 46.00
C ASN A 569 -53.51 6.15 45.07
N TYR A 570 -53.81 6.49 43.82
CA TYR A 570 -52.80 6.84 42.81
C TYR A 570 -52.35 8.30 42.96
N LYS A 571 -51.65 8.61 44.05
CA LYS A 571 -51.11 9.95 44.32
C LYS A 571 -49.59 9.94 44.26
N LEU A 572 -49.02 10.70 43.32
CA LEU A 572 -47.57 10.81 43.16
C LEU A 572 -46.96 11.63 44.30
N GLY A 573 -46.14 10.98 45.14
CA GLY A 573 -45.36 11.60 46.20
C GLY A 573 -43.90 11.80 45.82
N VAL A 574 -43.13 12.41 46.73
CA VAL A 574 -41.71 12.75 46.50
C VAL A 574 -40.85 11.50 46.26
N HIS A 575 -41.22 10.34 46.82
CA HIS A 575 -40.48 9.09 46.59
C HIS A 575 -40.78 8.48 45.22
N GLU A 576 -42.02 8.61 44.74
CA GLU A 576 -42.50 8.16 43.44
C GLU A 576 -41.78 8.95 42.33
N TYR A 577 -41.78 10.29 42.42
CA TYR A 577 -41.02 11.15 41.52
C TYR A 577 -39.52 10.83 41.52
N ARG A 578 -38.90 10.70 42.70
CA ARG A 578 -37.47 10.32 42.80
C ARG A 578 -37.17 8.94 42.20
N CYS A 579 -38.08 7.99 42.35
CA CYS A 579 -37.92 6.64 41.80
C CYS A 579 -37.94 6.67 40.27
N ILE A 580 -38.89 7.41 39.65
CA ILE A 580 -38.90 7.62 38.20
C ILE A 580 -37.63 8.29 37.70
N MET A 581 -37.19 9.38 38.33
CA MET A 581 -35.98 10.09 37.89
C MET A 581 -34.71 9.23 38.01
N ASN A 582 -34.70 8.22 38.88
CA ASN A 582 -33.62 7.23 39.01
C ASN A 582 -33.64 6.13 37.93
N VAL A 583 -34.78 5.92 37.23
CA VAL A 583 -34.90 4.88 36.18
C VAL A 583 -35.17 5.44 34.78
N VAL A 584 -35.36 6.75 34.63
CA VAL A 584 -35.88 7.33 33.38
C VAL A 584 -34.96 7.13 32.18
N ASP A 585 -33.64 7.15 32.37
CA ASP A 585 -32.66 6.84 31.32
C ASP A 585 -32.82 5.38 30.85
N THR A 586 -32.85 4.42 31.79
CA THR A 586 -33.08 2.99 31.47
C THR A 586 -34.44 2.78 30.79
N LEU A 587 -35.51 3.41 31.26
CA LEU A 587 -36.83 3.32 30.62
C LEU A 587 -36.79 3.84 29.19
N ALA A 588 -36.17 5.01 28.95
CA ALA A 588 -36.08 5.62 27.63
C ALA A 588 -35.26 4.77 26.64
N HIS A 589 -34.17 4.18 27.11
CA HIS A 589 -33.32 3.24 26.37
C HIS A 589 -34.10 1.98 25.95
N GLU A 590 -34.73 1.28 26.90
CA GLU A 590 -35.52 0.07 26.60
C GLU A 590 -36.75 0.36 25.73
N LEU A 591 -37.39 1.52 25.91
CA LEU A 591 -38.52 1.95 25.07
C LEU A 591 -38.08 2.33 23.64
N ALA A 592 -36.85 2.79 23.43
CA ALA A 592 -36.30 2.99 22.09
C ALA A 592 -36.19 1.65 21.34
N HIS A 593 -35.69 0.60 22.00
CA HIS A 593 -35.70 -0.76 21.44
C HIS A 593 -37.12 -1.32 21.26
N TYR A 594 -38.03 -1.05 22.19
CA TYR A 594 -39.39 -1.59 22.15
C TYR A 594 -40.25 -1.00 21.03
N ILE A 595 -40.34 0.33 21.00
CA ILE A 595 -41.27 1.05 20.12
C ILE A 595 -40.66 1.24 18.72
N TYR A 596 -39.35 1.52 18.66
CA TYR A 596 -38.67 1.94 17.42
C TYR A 596 -37.66 0.92 16.88
N ASN A 597 -37.44 -0.21 17.56
CA ASN A 597 -36.48 -1.26 17.19
C ASN A 597 -35.06 -0.73 16.87
N THR A 598 -34.63 0.33 17.57
CA THR A 598 -33.31 0.93 17.41
C THR A 598 -32.18 0.00 17.84
N SER A 599 -31.00 0.11 17.22
CA SER A 599 -29.77 -0.56 17.67
C SER A 599 -28.93 0.35 18.57
N ASP A 600 -28.27 -0.25 19.56
CA ASP A 600 -27.38 0.42 20.53
C ASP A 600 -26.30 1.28 19.89
N ASN A 601 -25.85 2.30 20.63
CA ASN A 601 -24.74 3.19 20.28
C ASN A 601 -24.90 3.94 18.94
N THR A 602 -26.06 3.88 18.29
CA THR A 602 -26.34 4.62 17.06
C THR A 602 -26.82 6.05 17.34
N ASN A 603 -26.44 7.00 16.48
CA ASN A 603 -26.94 8.38 16.50
C ASN A 603 -28.48 8.49 16.40
N ASN A 604 -29.17 7.46 15.90
CA ASN A 604 -30.63 7.41 15.89
C ASN A 604 -31.20 6.98 17.26
N HIS A 605 -30.62 5.95 17.88
CA HIS A 605 -30.98 5.51 19.24
C HIS A 605 -30.86 6.64 20.25
N PHE A 606 -29.68 7.28 20.34
CA PHE A 606 -29.46 8.39 21.29
C PHE A 606 -30.45 9.56 21.10
N LYS A 607 -30.89 9.85 19.87
CA LYS A 607 -31.91 10.89 19.60
C LYS A 607 -33.30 10.46 20.07
N ILE A 608 -33.67 9.21 19.84
CA ILE A 608 -34.96 8.64 20.24
C ILE A 608 -35.05 8.49 21.77
N GLU A 609 -34.00 7.96 22.40
CA GLU A 609 -33.80 7.88 23.84
C GLU A 609 -33.92 9.25 24.51
N ASN A 610 -33.15 10.26 24.06
CA ASN A 610 -33.21 11.61 24.63
C ASN A 610 -34.60 12.26 24.51
N ARG A 611 -35.33 11.97 23.42
CA ARG A 611 -36.72 12.40 23.26
C ARG A 611 -37.65 11.68 24.23
N LEU A 612 -37.61 10.34 24.28
CA LEU A 612 -38.44 9.52 25.16
C LEU A 612 -38.20 9.88 26.64
N ARG A 613 -36.95 10.14 27.04
CA ARG A 613 -36.59 10.63 28.36
C ARG A 613 -37.31 11.92 28.73
N LYS A 614 -37.22 12.95 27.88
CA LYS A 614 -37.94 14.23 28.09
C LYS A 614 -39.45 13.99 28.15
N GLU A 615 -39.98 13.25 27.18
CA GLU A 615 -41.41 12.92 27.12
C GLU A 615 -41.94 12.14 28.35
N ILE A 616 -41.10 11.35 29.03
CA ILE A 616 -41.45 10.66 30.29
C ILE A 616 -41.38 11.64 31.47
N ILE A 617 -40.33 12.46 31.56
CA ILE A 617 -40.18 13.50 32.60
C ILE A 617 -41.38 14.46 32.56
N ASP A 618 -41.67 15.01 31.37
CA ASP A 618 -42.76 15.96 31.14
C ASP A 618 -44.13 15.32 31.43
N MET A 619 -44.31 14.02 31.16
CA MET A 619 -45.53 13.31 31.52
C MET A 619 -45.74 13.31 33.03
N TYR A 620 -44.75 12.86 33.82
CA TYR A 620 -44.91 12.79 35.27
C TYR A 620 -45.05 14.17 35.91
N LEU A 621 -44.33 15.20 35.45
CA LEU A 621 -44.46 16.57 35.97
C LEU A 621 -45.87 17.18 35.75
N ASN A 622 -46.65 16.65 34.80
CA ASN A 622 -48.01 17.09 34.52
C ASN A 622 -49.10 16.18 35.13
N LEU A 623 -48.75 15.08 35.78
CA LEU A 623 -49.68 14.23 36.54
C LEU A 623 -49.92 14.84 37.94
N LYS A 624 -50.96 15.66 38.06
CA LYS A 624 -51.41 16.32 39.31
C LYS A 624 -52.61 15.63 39.95
#